data_AF-A0ABC8RCD7-F1
#
_entry.id   AF-A0ABC8RCD7-F1
#
_cell.length_a   1.000
_cell.length_b   1.000
_cell.length_c   1.000
_cell.angle_alpha   90.00
_cell.angle_beta   90.00
_cell.angle_gamma   90.00
#
_symmetry.space_group_name_H-M   'P 1'
#
loop_
_entity.id
_entity.type
_entity.pdbx_description
1 polymer ?
#
loop_
_entity_poly.entity_id
_entity_poly.type
_entity_poly.pdbx_seq_one_letter_code
_entity_poly.pdbx_strand_id
1 'polypeptide(L)'
;MLPGCDYNHWLIVMEFPKDPAPTREQMIDTYLNTLTTVLGSMEEAKKNMYAFSTTTYTGFQCTVSEETSEKFKGLPGVLWVLPDSYIDVKNKDYGGDKYINGEIIPCQYPTYQPKQSNRSKYKSKAYVRQRDGPPPERRRPRQETPSPDSASG
;
A
#
# COMPACT_ATOMS: atom_id res chain seq x y z
N MET A 1 -3.82 9.15 -23.82
CA MET A 1 -4.17 7.82 -23.28
C MET A 1 -2.90 6.98 -23.29
N LEU A 2 -2.59 6.26 -22.21
CA LEU A 2 -1.41 5.40 -22.17
C LEU A 2 -1.60 4.20 -23.12
N PRO A 3 -0.54 3.68 -23.76
CA PRO A 3 -0.67 2.47 -24.58
C PRO A 3 -1.23 1.30 -23.75
N GLY A 4 -2.24 0.59 -24.28
CA GLY A 4 -2.92 -0.52 -23.59
C GLY A 4 -4.05 -0.10 -22.65
N CYS A 5 -4.15 1.20 -22.33
CA CYS A 5 -5.32 1.74 -21.65
C CYS A 5 -6.45 1.86 -22.65
N ASP A 6 -7.38 0.91 -22.61
CA ASP A 6 -8.50 0.78 -23.57
C ASP A 6 -9.88 0.69 -22.90
N TYR A 7 -9.95 0.84 -21.57
CA TYR A 7 -11.16 0.69 -20.74
C TYR A 7 -11.85 -0.68 -20.83
N ASN A 8 -11.16 -1.68 -21.39
CA ASN A 8 -11.56 -3.09 -21.33
C ASN A 8 -10.62 -3.91 -20.44
N HIS A 9 -9.43 -3.38 -20.16
CA HIS A 9 -8.47 -3.95 -19.22
C HIS A 9 -8.42 -3.13 -17.94
N TRP A 10 -8.58 -3.80 -16.80
CA TRP A 10 -8.72 -3.16 -15.50
C TRP A 10 -7.76 -3.78 -14.49
N LEU A 11 -7.12 -2.93 -13.71
CA LEU A 11 -6.34 -3.28 -12.53
C LEU A 11 -7.18 -3.01 -11.28
N ILE A 12 -7.44 -4.07 -10.52
CA ILE A 12 -8.16 -4.04 -9.25
C ILE A 12 -7.15 -4.25 -8.13
N VAL A 13 -6.88 -3.19 -7.37
CA VAL A 13 -5.98 -3.24 -6.21
C VAL A 13 -6.80 -3.53 -4.97
N MET A 14 -6.35 -4.51 -4.18
CA MET A 14 -7.00 -4.92 -2.95
C MET A 14 -6.11 -4.70 -1.73
N GLU A 15 -6.74 -4.40 -0.60
CA GLU A 15 -6.12 -4.36 0.71
C GLU A 15 -6.38 -5.66 1.47
N PHE A 16 -5.34 -6.16 2.14
CA PHE A 16 -5.41 -7.36 2.96
C PHE A 16 -5.04 -7.06 4.41
N PRO A 17 -5.56 -7.86 5.38
CA PRO A 17 -5.11 -7.82 6.76
C PRO A 17 -3.60 -8.05 6.86
N LYS A 18 -2.97 -7.44 7.87
CA LYS A 18 -1.53 -7.59 8.13
C LYS A 18 -1.22 -8.57 9.26
N ASP A 19 -2.21 -8.89 10.09
CA ASP A 19 -2.04 -9.74 11.27
C ASP A 19 -3.28 -10.66 11.49
N PRO A 20 -3.20 -11.94 11.10
CA PRO A 20 -2.15 -12.52 10.26
C PRO A 20 -2.26 -12.02 8.80
N ALA A 21 -1.13 -11.83 8.15
CA ALA A 21 -1.11 -11.57 6.71
C ALA A 21 -1.51 -12.84 5.94
N PRO A 22 -2.33 -12.73 4.88
CA PRO A 22 -2.70 -13.89 4.07
C PRO A 22 -1.51 -14.44 3.29
N THR A 23 -1.56 -15.74 3.03
CA THR A 23 -0.65 -16.42 2.11
C THR A 23 -0.89 -15.99 0.65
N ARG A 24 0.05 -16.32 -0.24
CA ARG A 24 -0.07 -16.01 -1.67
C ARG A 24 -1.30 -16.67 -2.28
N GLU A 25 -1.55 -17.92 -1.94
CA GLU A 25 -2.69 -18.71 -2.42
C GLU A 25 -4.01 -18.09 -1.96
N GLN A 26 -4.10 -17.70 -0.69
CA GLN A 26 -5.29 -17.03 -0.14
C GLN A 26 -5.57 -15.67 -0.82
N MET A 27 -4.53 -14.92 -1.17
CA MET A 27 -4.71 -13.68 -1.95
C MET A 27 -5.27 -13.97 -3.33
N ILE A 28 -4.73 -14.98 -4.03
CA ILE A 28 -5.21 -15.39 -5.36
C ILE A 28 -6.67 -15.86 -5.29
N ASP A 29 -7.03 -16.65 -4.29
CA ASP A 29 -8.41 -17.09 -4.08
C ASP A 29 -9.34 -15.89 -3.83
N THR A 30 -8.89 -14.89 -3.08
CA THR A 30 -9.65 -13.66 -2.84
C THR A 30 -9.87 -12.87 -4.12
N TYR A 31 -8.86 -12.78 -5.00
CA TYR A 31 -8.99 -12.13 -6.30
C TYR A 31 -10.06 -12.82 -7.17
N LEU A 32 -9.98 -14.14 -7.29
CA LEU A 32 -10.94 -14.93 -8.04
C LEU A 32 -12.36 -14.84 -7.46
N ASN A 33 -12.50 -14.87 -6.13
CA ASN A 33 -13.80 -14.73 -5.46
C ASN A 33 -14.42 -13.34 -5.67
N THR A 34 -13.60 -12.30 -5.64
CA THR A 34 -14.04 -10.92 -5.91
C THR A 34 -14.53 -10.78 -7.35
N LEU A 35 -13.77 -11.31 -8.31
CA LEU A 35 -14.16 -11.33 -9.72
C LEU A 35 -15.40 -12.19 -9.95
N THR A 36 -15.52 -13.33 -9.26
CA THR A 36 -16.71 -14.20 -9.30
C THR A 36 -17.96 -13.50 -8.79
N THR A 37 -17.84 -12.64 -7.76
CA THR A 37 -18.98 -11.87 -7.23
C THR A 37 -19.55 -10.91 -8.27
N VAL A 38 -18.71 -10.36 -9.14
CA VAL A 38 -19.13 -9.42 -10.19
C VAL A 38 -19.60 -10.14 -11.46
N LEU A 39 -18.91 -11.21 -11.88
CA LEU A 39 -19.25 -11.95 -13.10
C LEU A 39 -20.33 -13.02 -12.89
N GLY A 40 -20.49 -13.51 -11.67
CA GLY A 40 -21.47 -14.52 -11.29
C GLY A 40 -20.97 -15.97 -11.38
N SER A 41 -19.78 -16.21 -11.96
CA SER A 41 -19.22 -17.57 -12.05
C SER A 41 -17.69 -17.62 -11.89
N MET A 42 -17.22 -18.69 -11.25
CA MET A 42 -15.78 -18.94 -11.05
C MET A 42 -15.08 -19.27 -12.36
N GLU A 43 -15.77 -19.92 -13.30
CA GLU A 43 -15.24 -20.23 -14.62
C GLU A 43 -14.97 -18.96 -15.43
N GLU A 44 -15.90 -18.01 -15.43
CA GLU A 44 -15.68 -16.70 -16.07
C GLU A 44 -14.61 -15.89 -15.34
N ALA A 45 -14.56 -15.94 -14.00
CA ALA A 45 -13.51 -15.26 -13.26
C ALA A 45 -12.12 -15.76 -13.67
N LYS A 46 -11.92 -17.07 -13.74
CA LYS A 46 -10.64 -17.66 -14.17
C LYS A 46 -10.27 -17.33 -15.61
N LYS A 47 -11.27 -17.21 -16.49
CA LYS A 47 -11.07 -16.87 -17.90
C LYS A 47 -10.74 -15.39 -18.12
N ASN A 48 -11.33 -14.51 -17.33
CA ASN A 48 -11.17 -13.06 -17.51
C ASN A 48 -10.00 -12.46 -16.73
N MET A 49 -9.52 -13.12 -15.66
CA MET A 49 -8.28 -12.73 -14.99
C MET A 49 -7.08 -13.15 -15.83
N TYR A 50 -6.27 -12.21 -16.29
CA TYR A 50 -5.12 -12.50 -17.16
C TYR A 50 -3.77 -12.31 -16.46
N ALA A 51 -3.72 -11.50 -15.39
CA ALA A 51 -2.51 -11.29 -14.60
C ALA A 51 -2.85 -10.83 -13.18
N PHE A 52 -1.89 -10.93 -12.26
CA PHE A 52 -2.02 -10.43 -10.89
C PHE A 52 -0.65 -10.18 -10.25
N SER A 53 -0.65 -9.60 -9.04
CA SER A 53 0.53 -9.58 -8.19
C SER A 53 0.15 -9.76 -6.72
N THR A 54 1.08 -10.34 -5.97
CA THR A 54 1.01 -10.44 -4.50
C THR A 54 2.28 -9.87 -3.83
N THR A 55 3.08 -9.12 -4.59
CA THR A 55 4.40 -8.64 -4.16
C THR A 55 4.58 -7.17 -4.50
N THR A 56 4.77 -6.84 -5.79
CA THR A 56 4.94 -5.45 -6.28
C THR A 56 3.72 -4.60 -5.94
N TYR A 57 2.55 -5.19 -6.07
CA TYR A 57 1.27 -4.68 -5.61
C TYR A 57 0.40 -5.86 -5.19
N THR A 58 -0.67 -5.60 -4.45
CA THR A 58 -1.68 -6.61 -4.09
C THR A 58 -2.93 -6.35 -4.89
N GLY A 59 -3.11 -7.09 -5.98
CA GLY A 59 -4.24 -6.91 -6.87
C GLY A 59 -4.21 -7.84 -8.06
N PHE A 60 -5.26 -7.78 -8.87
CA PHE A 60 -5.42 -8.57 -10.07
C PHE A 60 -5.84 -7.71 -11.26
N GLN A 61 -5.61 -8.24 -12.45
CA GLN A 61 -5.85 -7.60 -13.73
C GLN A 61 -6.84 -8.48 -14.51
N CYS A 62 -7.93 -7.88 -14.99
CA CYS A 62 -8.97 -8.61 -15.69
C CYS A 62 -9.51 -7.86 -16.92
N THR A 63 -10.12 -8.61 -17.84
CA THR A 63 -10.77 -8.08 -19.03
C THR A 63 -12.28 -8.01 -18.81
N VAL A 64 -12.82 -6.81 -18.63
CA VAL A 64 -14.26 -6.55 -18.43
C VAL A 64 -14.63 -5.17 -18.99
N SER A 65 -15.92 -4.94 -19.25
CA SER A 65 -16.39 -3.61 -19.67
C SER A 65 -16.24 -2.58 -18.55
N GLU A 66 -16.15 -1.30 -18.92
CA GLU A 66 -16.14 -0.19 -17.97
C GLU A 66 -17.34 -0.24 -16.99
N GLU A 67 -18.55 -0.49 -17.50
CA GLU A 67 -19.76 -0.65 -16.66
C GLU A 67 -19.61 -1.77 -15.63
N THR A 68 -18.96 -2.87 -16.01
CA THR A 68 -18.72 -3.99 -15.09
C THR A 68 -17.64 -3.64 -14.07
N SER A 69 -16.62 -2.88 -14.48
CA SER A 69 -15.53 -2.44 -13.60
C SER A 69 -16.04 -1.57 -12.44
N GLU A 70 -17.04 -0.73 -12.69
CA GLU A 70 -17.65 0.13 -11.67
C GLU A 70 -18.26 -0.69 -10.52
N LYS A 71 -18.71 -1.92 -10.78
CA LYS A 71 -19.29 -2.82 -9.77
C LYS A 71 -18.27 -3.30 -8.73
N PHE A 72 -16.97 -3.21 -9.00
CA PHE A 72 -15.95 -3.51 -8.00
C PHE A 72 -15.85 -2.43 -6.92
N LYS A 73 -16.25 -1.19 -7.22
CA LYS A 73 -16.14 -0.09 -6.27
C LYS A 73 -17.07 -0.33 -5.09
N GLY A 74 -16.51 -0.26 -3.89
CA GLY A 74 -17.25 -0.49 -2.64
C GLY A 74 -17.36 -1.96 -2.23
N LEU A 75 -16.84 -2.91 -3.02
CA LEU A 75 -16.70 -4.28 -2.54
C LEU A 75 -15.67 -4.36 -1.40
N PRO A 76 -15.87 -5.23 -0.40
CA PRO A 76 -14.93 -5.38 0.71
C PRO A 76 -13.50 -5.68 0.22
N GLY A 77 -12.54 -4.91 0.73
CA GLY A 77 -11.12 -5.06 0.40
C GLY A 77 -10.71 -4.44 -0.94
N VAL A 78 -11.62 -3.99 -1.80
CA VAL A 78 -11.24 -3.27 -3.03
C VAL A 78 -10.82 -1.84 -2.68
N LEU A 79 -9.58 -1.50 -3.00
CA LEU A 79 -9.00 -0.18 -2.71
C LEU A 79 -9.03 0.73 -3.94
N TRP A 80 -8.64 0.21 -5.11
CA TRP A 80 -8.60 0.98 -6.36
C TRP A 80 -9.11 0.15 -7.54
N VAL A 81 -9.84 0.81 -8.44
CA VAL A 81 -10.28 0.29 -9.75
C VAL A 81 -9.73 1.24 -10.79
N LEU A 82 -8.71 0.81 -11.54
CA LEU A 82 -7.98 1.65 -12.48
C LEU A 82 -7.96 1.00 -13.87
N PRO A 83 -8.07 1.77 -14.96
CA PRO A 83 -7.83 1.23 -16.28
C PRO A 83 -6.36 0.83 -16.39
N ASP A 84 -6.11 -0.38 -16.89
CA ASP A 84 -4.76 -0.93 -16.99
C ASP A 84 -3.98 -0.34 -18.16
N SER A 85 -2.67 -0.53 -18.20
CA SER A 85 -1.83 -0.09 -19.32
C SER A 85 -0.58 -0.95 -19.45
N TYR A 86 0.05 -0.94 -20.63
CA TYR A 86 1.24 -1.74 -20.85
C TYR A 86 2.43 -1.22 -20.02
N ILE A 87 3.08 -2.12 -19.29
CA ILE A 87 4.40 -1.87 -18.71
C ILE A 87 5.49 -1.94 -19.80
N ASP A 88 5.29 -2.82 -20.79
CA ASP A 88 6.13 -2.92 -21.99
C ASP A 88 5.26 -2.71 -23.24
N VAL A 89 5.34 -1.50 -23.78
CA VAL A 89 4.58 -1.09 -24.98
C VAL A 89 4.99 -1.89 -26.22
N LYS A 90 6.27 -2.29 -26.33
CA LYS A 90 6.77 -2.99 -27.51
C LYS A 90 6.21 -4.40 -27.59
N ASN A 91 6.16 -5.09 -26.46
CA ASN A 91 5.65 -6.46 -26.34
C ASN A 91 4.15 -6.52 -25.99
N LYS A 92 3.51 -5.36 -25.77
CA LYS A 92 2.10 -5.25 -25.33
C LYS A 92 1.84 -6.05 -24.05
N ASP A 93 2.74 -5.92 -23.09
CA ASP A 93 2.68 -6.63 -21.82
C ASP A 93 2.17 -5.70 -20.70
N TYR A 94 1.15 -6.14 -19.97
CA TYR A 94 0.58 -5.44 -18.81
C TYR A 94 1.37 -5.68 -17.50
N GLY A 95 2.38 -6.55 -17.53
CA GLY A 95 3.14 -6.94 -16.35
C GLY A 95 2.38 -7.96 -15.50
N GLY A 96 2.75 -8.05 -14.22
CA GLY A 96 2.19 -9.04 -13.29
C GLY A 96 2.59 -10.49 -13.61
N ASP A 97 2.29 -11.38 -12.67
CA ASP A 97 2.33 -12.82 -12.88
C ASP A 97 1.14 -13.18 -13.77
N LYS A 98 1.39 -13.89 -14.88
CA LYS A 98 0.32 -14.25 -15.82
C LYS A 98 -0.53 -15.36 -15.22
N TYR A 99 -1.83 -15.28 -15.47
CA TYR A 99 -2.80 -16.26 -15.04
C TYR A 99 -3.55 -16.81 -16.25
N ILE A 100 -3.49 -18.12 -16.46
CA ILE A 100 -4.13 -18.79 -17.58
C ILE A 100 -4.96 -19.93 -17.00
N ASN A 101 -6.24 -19.66 -16.68
CA ASN A 101 -7.19 -20.66 -16.17
C ASN A 101 -6.70 -21.50 -14.98
N GLY A 102 -5.85 -20.96 -14.11
CA GLY A 102 -5.28 -21.64 -12.94
C GLY A 102 -3.79 -21.94 -13.07
N GLU A 103 -3.22 -21.86 -14.27
CA GLU A 103 -1.79 -21.90 -14.46
C GLU A 103 -1.18 -20.50 -14.20
N ILE A 104 -0.13 -20.45 -13.39
CA ILE A 104 0.55 -19.20 -13.02
C ILE A 104 1.94 -19.20 -13.66
N ILE A 105 2.21 -18.20 -14.50
CA ILE A 105 3.53 -17.99 -15.09
C ILE A 105 4.14 -16.74 -14.44
N PRO A 106 5.19 -16.89 -13.61
CA PRO A 106 5.79 -15.78 -12.90
C PRO A 106 6.29 -14.67 -13.83
N CYS A 107 6.10 -13.42 -13.40
CA CYS A 107 6.58 -12.23 -14.07
C CYS A 107 8.10 -12.27 -14.27
N GLN A 108 8.56 -11.96 -15.47
CA GLN A 108 10.00 -11.92 -15.82
C GLN A 108 10.66 -10.56 -15.50
N TYR A 109 9.86 -9.52 -15.20
CA TYR A 109 10.41 -8.22 -14.85
C TYR A 109 10.96 -8.25 -13.42
N PRO A 110 12.16 -7.69 -13.18
CA PRO A 110 12.71 -7.63 -11.84
C PRO A 110 11.78 -6.81 -10.95
N THR A 111 11.35 -7.40 -9.84
CA THR A 111 10.66 -6.65 -8.80
C THR A 111 11.64 -5.66 -8.19
N TYR A 112 11.22 -4.39 -8.05
CA TYR A 112 12.03 -3.39 -7.38
C TYR A 112 12.18 -3.80 -5.91
N GLN A 113 13.32 -4.39 -5.56
CA GLN A 113 13.69 -4.60 -4.17
C GLN A 113 14.34 -3.29 -3.70
N PRO A 114 13.73 -2.55 -2.77
CA PRO A 114 14.42 -1.41 -2.18
C PRO A 114 15.71 -1.94 -1.58
N LYS A 115 16.85 -1.48 -2.10
CA LYS A 115 18.17 -1.79 -1.52
C LYS A 115 18.05 -1.51 -0.03
N GLN A 116 18.31 -2.51 0.82
CA GLN A 116 18.44 -2.30 2.25
C GLN A 116 19.34 -1.08 2.41
N SER A 117 18.78 -0.01 2.97
CA SER A 117 19.55 1.17 3.32
C SER A 117 20.67 0.67 4.20
N ASN A 118 21.89 0.62 3.67
CA ASN A 118 23.09 0.41 4.45
C ASN A 118 23.23 1.69 5.26
N ARG A 119 22.44 1.80 6.33
CA ARG A 119 22.36 2.95 7.23
C ARG A 119 23.58 2.91 8.15
N SER A 120 24.77 2.75 7.57
CA SER A 120 26.02 2.98 8.26
C SER A 120 26.23 4.49 8.33
N LYS A 121 25.98 5.03 9.53
CA LYS A 121 26.60 6.26 10.07
C LYS A 121 26.59 7.49 9.15
N TYR A 122 25.45 8.12 8.96
CA TYR A 122 25.42 9.59 8.98
C TYR A 122 24.10 10.03 9.60
N LYS A 123 24.12 10.28 10.91
CA LYS A 123 23.07 11.06 11.58
C LYS A 123 23.09 12.43 10.91
N SER A 124 22.16 12.68 9.98
CA SER A 124 21.88 14.03 9.54
C SER A 124 21.55 14.84 10.78
N LYS A 125 22.26 15.96 10.97
CA LYS A 125 21.97 16.95 12.00
C LYS A 125 20.48 17.27 11.90
N ALA A 126 19.71 16.87 12.91
CA ALA A 126 18.35 17.33 13.07
C ALA A 126 18.41 18.86 13.12
N TYR A 127 17.77 19.53 12.16
CA TYR A 127 17.52 20.96 12.25
C TYR A 127 16.56 21.16 13.42
N VAL A 128 17.13 21.41 14.60
CA VAL A 128 16.38 21.92 15.74
C VAL A 128 15.99 23.34 15.37
N ARG A 129 14.71 23.59 15.14
CA ARG A 129 14.17 24.96 15.10
C ARG A 129 14.32 25.53 16.50
N GLN A 130 15.47 26.14 16.78
CA GLN A 130 15.68 26.92 17.98
C GLN A 130 14.75 28.13 17.85
N ARG A 131 13.70 28.20 18.68
CA ARG A 131 12.92 29.44 18.81
C ARG A 131 13.89 30.47 19.40
N ASP A 132 14.19 31.52 18.64
CA ASP A 132 14.80 32.74 19.17
C ASP A 132 13.83 33.39 20.15
N GLY A 133 13.91 32.99 21.41
CA GLY A 133 13.18 33.56 22.53
C GLY A 133 14.14 33.78 23.69
N PRO A 134 14.02 34.89 24.44
CA PRO A 134 14.96 35.21 25.51
C PRO A 134 14.94 34.12 26.60
N PRO A 135 16.09 33.86 27.27
CA PRO A 135 16.19 32.79 28.26
C PRO A 135 15.21 32.99 29.43
N PRO A 136 14.55 31.93 29.93
CA PRO A 136 13.74 32.04 31.13
C PRO A 136 14.62 32.26 32.36
N GLU A 137 14.21 33.22 33.18
CA GLU A 137 14.88 33.65 34.39
C GLU A 137 14.98 32.49 35.39
N ARG A 138 16.22 32.18 35.84
CA ARG A 138 16.49 31.15 36.85
C ARG A 138 15.81 31.53 38.17
N ARG A 139 14.69 30.87 38.49
CA ARG A 139 14.13 30.88 39.85
C ARG A 139 15.17 30.31 40.81
N ARG A 140 15.65 31.15 41.74
CA ARG A 140 16.56 30.77 42.82
C ARG A 140 15.89 29.76 43.76
N PRO A 141 16.60 28.75 44.28
CA PRO A 141 16.06 27.83 45.28
C PRO A 141 15.79 28.54 46.60
N ARG A 142 14.62 28.25 47.17
CA ARG A 142 14.14 28.61 48.50
C ARG A 142 15.09 28.03 49.56
N GLN A 143 15.65 28.86 50.43
CA GLN A 143 16.29 28.42 51.69
C GLN A 143 15.25 28.51 52.82
N GLU A 144 15.06 27.39 53.50
CA GLU A 144 14.30 27.28 54.75
C GLU A 144 15.18 27.72 55.94
N THR A 145 14.62 28.66 56.72
CA THR A 145 14.59 28.86 58.20
C THR A 145 15.86 28.62 59.05
N PRO A 146 16.06 29.41 60.13
CA PRO A 146 15.32 29.19 61.39
C PRO A 146 14.83 30.48 62.09
N SER A 147 13.75 30.31 62.87
CA SER A 147 13.26 31.20 63.93
C SER A 147 14.35 31.45 65.00
N PRO A 148 14.30 32.56 65.76
CA PRO A 148 13.60 32.48 67.05
C PRO A 148 12.91 33.78 67.53
N ASP A 149 11.83 33.53 68.29
CA ASP A 149 11.33 34.18 69.51
C ASP A 149 11.45 35.69 69.84
N SER A 150 10.36 36.12 70.48
CA SER A 150 10.22 37.12 71.58
C SER A 150 9.64 38.49 71.25
N ALA A 151 8.33 38.59 71.51
CA ALA A 151 7.70 39.43 72.53
C ALA A 151 7.91 40.96 72.55
N SER A 152 6.74 41.63 72.52
CA SER A 152 6.30 42.76 73.35
C SER A 152 6.88 44.16 73.11
N GLY A 153 5.95 45.09 72.87
CA GLY A 153 6.13 46.54 72.86
C GLY A 153 4.96 47.21 72.15
#